data_AF-A0A4E0QRH0-F1
#
_entry.id   AF-A0A4E0QRH0-F1
#
_cell.length_a   1.000
_cell.length_b   1.000
_cell.length_c   1.000
_cell.angle_alpha   90.00
_cell.angle_beta   90.00
_cell.angle_gamma   90.00
#
_symmetry.space_group_name_H-M   'P 1'
#
loop_
_entity.id
_entity.type
_entity.pdbx_description
1 polymer ?
#
loop_
_entity_poly.entity_id
_entity_poly.type
_entity_poly.pdbx_seq_one_letter_code
_entity_poly.pdbx_strand_id
1 'polypeptide(L)'
;MNNGTTLKTSAFEDTPYDPNDPDAIANFWEGANITKKGKIIGIARKHGQYELQTVKIQITLPLSSDVVEHFRATGKGWQSRIDDALREHVSSHSV
;
A
#
# COMPACT_ATOMS: atom_id res chain seq x y z
N MET A 1 35.74 11.31 -8.96
CA MET A 1 34.86 11.49 -7.78
C MET A 1 33.64 10.63 -8.02
N ASN A 2 33.49 9.59 -7.20
CA ASN A 2 32.41 8.61 -7.22
C ASN A 2 31.15 9.33 -6.68
N ASN A 3 29.91 9.07 -7.13
CA ASN A 3 29.03 7.94 -6.79
C ASN A 3 27.87 7.98 -7.83
N GLY A 4 27.50 6.94 -8.56
CA GLY A 4 26.82 5.75 -8.06
C GLY A 4 25.34 6.05 -7.77
N THR A 5 24.41 5.64 -8.64
CA THR A 5 23.08 5.06 -8.34
C THR A 5 22.27 4.89 -9.64
N THR A 6 22.18 3.65 -10.11
CA THR A 6 21.21 3.21 -11.13
C THR A 6 19.88 2.95 -10.43
N LEU A 7 18.80 3.62 -10.82
CA LEU A 7 17.44 3.19 -10.47
C LEU A 7 16.71 2.69 -11.71
N LYS A 8 16.15 1.51 -11.53
CA LYS A 8 15.66 0.57 -12.52
C LYS A 8 14.34 1.03 -13.14
N THR A 9 14.20 0.71 -14.42
CA THR A 9 12.98 0.36 -15.16
C THR A 9 11.78 0.01 -14.26
N SER A 10 10.70 0.78 -14.36
CA SER A 10 9.38 0.51 -13.78
C SER A 10 8.38 0.31 -14.94
N ALA A 11 7.71 -0.84 -14.96
CA ALA A 11 7.00 -1.41 -16.11
C ALA A 11 5.60 -0.83 -16.39
N PHE A 12 5.44 0.50 -16.36
CA PHE A 12 4.12 1.16 -16.48
C PHE A 12 4.20 2.46 -17.31
N GLU A 13 4.66 2.38 -18.56
CA GLU A 13 4.90 3.56 -19.43
C GLU A 13 3.62 4.26 -19.96
N ASP A 14 2.41 3.80 -19.59
CA ASP A 14 1.14 4.37 -20.10
C ASP A 14 0.35 5.22 -19.09
N THR A 15 0.87 5.45 -17.87
CA THR A 15 0.19 6.29 -16.87
C THR A 15 0.79 7.70 -16.84
N PRO A 16 0.00 8.77 -17.05
CA PRO A 16 0.49 10.15 -17.11
C PRO A 16 0.90 10.75 -15.74
N TYR A 17 0.93 9.95 -14.67
CA TYR A 17 1.37 10.31 -13.32
C TYR A 17 1.85 9.05 -12.58
N ASP A 18 2.61 9.22 -11.49
CA ASP A 18 3.05 8.12 -10.62
C ASP A 18 1.90 7.64 -9.71
N PRO A 19 1.40 6.40 -9.86
CA PRO A 19 0.30 5.87 -9.05
C PRO A 19 0.65 5.61 -7.58
N ASN A 20 1.94 5.69 -7.19
CA ASN A 20 2.38 5.53 -5.81
C ASN A 20 2.64 6.87 -5.10
N ASP A 21 2.52 7.99 -5.82
CA ASP A 21 2.60 9.34 -5.27
C ASP A 21 1.18 9.91 -5.07
N PRO A 22 0.73 10.07 -3.81
CA PRO A 22 -0.63 10.56 -3.52
C PRO A 22 -0.87 11.99 -4.02
N ASP A 23 0.17 12.82 -4.08
CA ASP A 23 0.04 14.20 -4.57
C ASP A 23 -0.07 14.23 -6.09
N ALA A 24 0.69 13.38 -6.80
CA ALA A 24 0.59 13.24 -8.25
C ALA A 24 -0.81 12.73 -8.69
N ILE A 25 -1.38 11.77 -7.95
CA ILE A 25 -2.76 11.31 -8.15
C ILE A 25 -3.73 12.47 -7.93
N ALA A 26 -3.63 13.19 -6.81
CA ALA A 26 -4.58 14.26 -6.49
C ALA A 26 -4.59 15.36 -7.56
N ASN A 27 -3.41 15.79 -8.00
CA ASN A 27 -3.24 16.87 -8.98
C ASN A 27 -3.76 16.48 -10.38
N PHE A 28 -3.62 15.22 -10.80
CA PHE A 28 -4.10 14.78 -12.11
C PHE A 28 -5.63 14.77 -12.20
N TRP A 29 -6.32 14.46 -11.10
CA TRP A 29 -7.77 14.38 -11.04
C TRP A 29 -8.45 15.70 -10.63
N GLU A 30 -7.70 16.67 -10.12
CA GLU A 30 -8.22 17.99 -9.76
C GLU A 30 -8.60 18.79 -11.01
N GLY A 31 -9.92 18.99 -11.22
CA GLY A 31 -10.42 19.79 -12.34
C GLY A 31 -10.47 19.06 -13.69
N ALA A 32 -10.23 17.75 -13.72
CA ALA A 32 -10.33 16.98 -14.96
C ALA A 32 -11.76 16.98 -15.53
N ASN A 33 -11.89 17.34 -16.81
CA ASN A 33 -13.17 17.35 -17.53
C ASN A 33 -13.52 15.94 -18.01
N ILE A 34 -14.60 15.38 -17.47
CA ILE A 34 -15.11 14.08 -17.93
C ILE A 34 -15.87 14.32 -19.24
N THR A 35 -15.34 13.82 -20.36
CA THR A 35 -16.02 13.87 -21.66
C THR A 35 -16.65 12.54 -22.04
N LYS A 36 -17.89 12.54 -22.52
CA LYS A 36 -18.52 11.39 -23.17
C LYS A 36 -18.92 11.77 -24.59
N LYS A 37 -18.40 11.05 -25.58
CA LYS A 37 -18.63 11.31 -27.02
C LYS A 37 -18.36 12.78 -27.42
N GLY A 38 -17.25 13.36 -26.97
CA GLY A 38 -16.84 14.73 -27.34
C GLY A 38 -17.56 15.87 -26.61
N LYS A 39 -18.46 15.58 -25.66
CA LYS A 39 -19.12 16.59 -24.81
C LYS A 39 -18.68 16.44 -23.36
N ILE A 40 -18.31 17.55 -22.73
CA ILE A 40 -18.01 17.61 -21.28
C ILE A 40 -19.32 17.38 -20.52
N ILE A 41 -19.35 16.34 -19.69
CA ILE A 41 -20.52 15.93 -18.91
C ILE A 41 -20.39 16.22 -17.40
N GLY A 42 -19.22 16.66 -16.96
CA GLY A 42 -18.98 17.05 -15.57
C GLY A 42 -17.50 17.23 -15.26
N ILE A 43 -17.24 17.77 -14.08
CA ILE A 43 -15.90 17.88 -13.51
C ILE A 43 -15.70 16.66 -12.61
N ALA A 44 -14.57 15.97 -12.74
CA ALA A 44 -14.18 14.92 -11.82
C ALA A 44 -14.12 15.52 -10.41
N ARG A 45 -15.06 15.15 -9.55
CA ARG A 45 -14.96 15.46 -8.12
C ARG A 45 -13.95 14.50 -7.52
N LYS A 46 -13.14 14.98 -6.57
CA LYS A 46 -12.20 14.20 -5.75
C LYS A 46 -12.87 12.87 -5.40
N HIS A 47 -12.56 11.81 -6.14
CA HIS A 47 -13.04 10.48 -5.79
C HIS A 47 -12.45 10.25 -4.41
N GLY A 48 -13.29 10.02 -3.41
CA GLY A 48 -12.87 9.97 -2.02
C GLY A 48 -11.61 9.13 -1.94
N GLN A 49 -10.52 9.72 -1.42
CA GLN A 49 -9.33 8.97 -1.09
C GLN A 49 -9.82 7.75 -0.31
N TYR A 50 -9.61 6.56 -0.85
CA TYR A 50 -9.54 5.40 0.00
C TYR A 50 -8.30 5.68 0.84
N GLU A 51 -8.50 6.24 2.03
CA GLU A 51 -7.45 6.26 3.03
C GLU A 51 -7.02 4.80 3.14
N LEU A 52 -5.80 4.53 2.68
CA LEU A 52 -5.15 3.24 2.84
C LEU A 52 -4.81 3.13 4.33
N GLN A 53 -5.82 3.04 5.19
CA GLN A 53 -5.70 3.30 6.62
C GLN A 53 -4.72 2.33 7.29
N THR A 54 -4.45 1.16 6.70
CA THR A 54 -3.29 0.33 7.03
C THR A 54 -2.98 -0.63 5.87
N VAL A 55 -1.92 -0.40 5.10
CA VAL A 55 -1.47 -1.38 4.10
C VAL A 55 -0.74 -2.51 4.82
N LYS A 56 -1.27 -3.74 4.77
CA LYS A 56 -0.55 -4.93 5.23
C LYS A 56 0.59 -5.23 4.25
N ILE A 57 1.83 -5.18 4.72
CA ILE A 57 3.01 -5.47 3.90
C ILE A 57 3.34 -6.96 4.05
N GLN A 58 3.35 -7.70 2.95
CA GLN A 58 3.78 -9.09 2.94
C GLN A 58 5.31 -9.15 2.89
N ILE A 59 5.93 -9.63 3.96
CA ILE A 59 7.39 -9.84 4.04
C ILE A 59 7.72 -11.28 4.42
N THR A 60 8.91 -11.76 4.04
CA THR A 60 9.44 -13.05 4.48
C THR A 60 10.26 -12.85 5.75
N LEU A 61 9.60 -13.03 6.91
CA LEU A 61 10.25 -12.98 8.22
C LEU A 61 10.45 -14.42 8.75
N PRO A 62 11.69 -14.87 9.01
CA PRO A 62 11.91 -16.11 9.72
C PRO A 62 11.45 -15.97 11.19
N LEU A 63 10.71 -16.97 11.66
CA LEU A 63 10.26 -17.09 13.05
C LEU A 63 10.72 -18.45 13.60
N SER A 64 10.84 -18.55 14.92
CA SER A 64 11.17 -19.81 15.58
C SER A 64 10.08 -20.89 15.33
N SER A 65 10.50 -22.16 15.19
CA SER A 65 9.60 -23.27 14.83
C SER A 65 8.48 -23.48 15.85
N ASP A 66 8.84 -23.41 17.12
CA ASP A 66 7.93 -23.54 18.28
C ASP A 66 6.81 -22.49 18.25
N VAL A 67 7.13 -21.23 17.91
CA VAL A 67 6.15 -20.16 17.77
C VAL A 67 5.18 -20.47 16.62
N VAL A 68 5.72 -20.85 15.45
CA VAL A 68 4.89 -21.15 14.27
C VAL A 68 3.98 -22.35 14.52
N GLU A 69 4.47 -23.41 15.16
CA GLU A 69 3.70 -24.59 15.54
C GLU A 69 2.58 -24.25 16.52
N HIS A 70 2.87 -23.45 17.54
CA HIS A 70 1.88 -22.99 18.52
C HIS A 70 0.72 -22.26 17.82
N PHE A 71 1.02 -21.29 16.97
CA PHE A 71 -0.03 -20.55 16.27
C PHE A 71 -0.75 -21.44 15.24
N ARG A 72 -0.06 -22.31 14.50
CA ARG A 72 -0.72 -23.24 13.55
C ARG A 72 -1.72 -24.17 14.23
N ALA A 73 -1.42 -24.63 15.45
CA ALA A 73 -2.33 -25.46 16.23
C ALA A 73 -3.66 -24.76 16.56
N THR A 74 -3.70 -23.42 16.55
CA THR A 74 -4.94 -22.64 16.75
C THR A 74 -5.91 -22.70 15.55
N GLY A 75 -5.49 -23.27 14.42
CA GLY A 75 -6.34 -23.50 13.25
C GLY A 75 -6.46 -22.31 12.29
N LYS A 76 -7.61 -22.18 11.63
CA LYS A 76 -7.84 -21.13 10.61
C LYS A 76 -7.63 -19.74 11.21
N GLY A 77 -6.88 -18.90 10.51
CA GLY A 77 -6.58 -17.53 10.94
C GLY A 77 -5.35 -17.40 11.84
N TRP A 78 -4.52 -18.43 11.98
CA TRP A 78 -3.29 -18.37 12.78
C TRP A 78 -2.32 -17.24 12.36
N GLN A 79 -2.29 -16.89 11.07
CA GLN A 79 -1.50 -15.75 10.56
C GLN A 79 -2.00 -14.39 11.08
N SER A 80 -3.32 -14.21 11.21
CA SER A 80 -3.86 -12.99 11.80
C SER A 80 -3.58 -12.95 13.30
N ARG A 81 -3.65 -14.09 14.00
CA ARG A 81 -3.35 -14.14 15.44
C ARG A 81 -1.91 -13.79 15.77
N ILE A 82 -0.95 -14.23 14.94
CA ILE A 82 0.44 -13.85 15.13
C ILE A 82 0.69 -12.38 14.77
N ASP A 83 0.03 -11.84 13.74
CA ASP A 83 0.04 -10.40 13.41
C ASP A 83 -0.48 -9.55 14.58
N ASP A 84 -1.60 -9.95 15.19
CA ASP A 84 -2.19 -9.27 16.34
C ASP A 84 -1.26 -9.31 17.58
N ALA A 85 -0.65 -10.47 17.86
CA ALA A 85 0.30 -10.61 18.96
C ALA A 85 1.55 -9.72 18.78
N LEU A 86 2.07 -9.62 17.56
CA LEU A 86 3.18 -8.72 17.24
C LEU A 86 2.77 -7.24 17.41
N ARG A 87 1.55 -6.88 16.99
CA ARG A 87 1.03 -5.52 17.15
C ARG A 87 0.87 -5.13 18.63
N GLU A 88 0.36 -6.03 19.46
CA GLU A 88 0.24 -5.82 20.90
C GLU A 88 1.62 -5.65 21.56
N HIS A 89 2.59 -6.48 21.19
CA HIS A 89 3.96 -6.36 21.67
C HIS A 89 4.58 -5.00 21.32
N VAL A 90 4.44 -4.55 20.07
CA VAL A 90 4.93 -3.23 19.63
C VAL A 90 4.23 -2.10 20.38
N SER A 91 2.91 -2.19 20.56
CA SER A 91 2.13 -1.15 21.26
C SER A 91 2.50 -1.04 22.74
N SER A 92 2.84 -2.16 23.38
CA SER A 92 3.22 -2.21 24.80
C SER A 92 4.69 -1.88 25.07
N HIS A 93 5.57 -2.02 24.07
CA HIS A 93 7.02 -1.82 24.19
C HIS A 93 7.54 -0.67 23.32
N SER A 94 6.65 0.18 22.82
CA SER A 94 7.04 1.43 22.16
C SER A 94 7.61 2.38 23.20
N VAL A 95 8.93 2.62 23.11
CA VAL A 95 9.66 3.66 23.85
C VAL A 95 9.40 5.02 23.22
#